data_AF-A0A5C8ASV2-F1
#
_entry.id   AF-A0A5C8ASV2-F1
#
_cell.length_a   1.000
_cell.length_b   1.000
_cell.length_c   1.000
_cell.angle_alpha   90.00
_cell.angle_beta   90.00
_cell.angle_gamma   90.00
#
_symmetry.space_group_name_H-M   'P 1'
#
loop_
_entity.id
_entity.type
_entity.pdbx_description
1 polymer ?
#
loop_
_entity_poly.entity_id
_entity_poly.type
_entity_poly.pdbx_seq_one_letter_code
_entity_poly.pdbx_strand_id
1 'polypeptide(L)'
;MAFLDHWVNYRERFDEAGLSVFPDEIWVGDVEAERIARDLFDATPVVLQPNPYVEDLLAEIARVQKVRSGSAASRILYVCEPVADHALVQYGNERHWGYTEHDALLFFLTNVAALGLNIDAIIIRPHPSEPRNKYQWAQDQIPLPVEFGGQHSLLDETLAADIVVGCESMAMVVGLLAGKRVISAIPPGGRPCQLPHREIEHMQQLVGDFAHRG
;
A
#
# COMPACT_ATOMS: atom_id res chain seq x y z
N MET A 1 -4.91 -21.86 -18.61
CA MET A 1 -4.91 -20.40 -18.35
C MET A 1 -4.85 -20.13 -16.86
N ALA A 2 -4.09 -19.13 -16.43
CA ALA A 2 -4.04 -18.64 -15.04
C ALA A 2 -4.23 -17.12 -15.01
N PHE A 3 -4.95 -16.62 -14.01
CA PHE A 3 -5.12 -15.18 -13.78
C PHE A 3 -4.23 -14.71 -12.62
N LEU A 4 -3.41 -13.69 -12.85
CA LEU A 4 -2.54 -13.08 -11.84
C LEU A 4 -3.17 -11.77 -11.36
N ASP A 5 -3.55 -11.75 -10.09
CA ASP A 5 -4.31 -10.70 -9.40
C ASP A 5 -3.46 -9.87 -8.41
N HIS A 6 -2.15 -10.07 -8.42
CA HIS A 6 -1.18 -9.35 -7.59
C HIS A 6 0.00 -8.90 -8.47
N TRP A 7 1.00 -8.22 -7.91
CA TRP A 7 2.19 -7.74 -8.63
C TRP A 7 3.51 -8.41 -8.21
N VAL A 8 3.46 -9.51 -7.44
CA VAL A 8 4.66 -10.16 -6.89
C VAL A 8 4.59 -11.68 -7.02
N ASN A 9 5.77 -12.30 -6.98
CA ASN A 9 5.96 -13.76 -6.95
C ASN A 9 5.37 -14.50 -8.18
N TYR A 10 5.48 -13.93 -9.38
CA TYR A 10 4.83 -14.47 -10.58
C TYR A 10 5.42 -15.82 -10.99
N ARG A 11 6.75 -15.98 -10.95
CA ARG A 11 7.41 -17.23 -11.34
C ARG A 11 7.17 -18.33 -10.31
N GLU A 12 7.24 -17.95 -9.04
CA GLU A 12 7.06 -18.82 -7.89
C GLU A 12 5.66 -19.43 -7.84
N ARG A 13 4.65 -18.73 -8.38
CA ARG A 13 3.28 -19.27 -8.55
C ARG A 13 3.21 -20.44 -9.54
N PHE A 14 4.22 -20.61 -10.38
CA PHE A 14 4.31 -21.66 -11.39
C PHE A 14 5.45 -22.64 -11.11
N ASP A 15 6.03 -22.63 -9.90
CA ASP A 15 6.98 -23.64 -9.46
C ASP A 15 6.25 -24.81 -8.79
N GLU A 16 6.38 -26.01 -9.38
CA GLU A 16 5.89 -27.25 -8.80
C GLU A 16 7.07 -28.18 -8.55
N ALA A 17 7.48 -28.29 -7.28
CA ALA A 17 8.62 -29.11 -6.84
C ALA A 17 9.93 -28.82 -7.58
N GLY A 18 10.21 -27.53 -7.87
CA GLY A 18 11.41 -27.11 -8.61
C GLY A 18 11.31 -27.25 -10.13
N LEU A 19 10.13 -27.60 -10.65
CA LEU A 19 9.84 -27.60 -12.08
C LEU A 19 8.89 -26.44 -12.40
N SER A 20 9.25 -25.65 -13.41
CA SER A 20 8.37 -24.59 -13.89
C SER A 20 7.25 -25.16 -14.75
N VAL A 21 6.01 -25.01 -14.30
CA VAL A 21 4.79 -25.46 -14.99
C VAL A 21 3.96 -24.24 -15.38
N PHE A 22 4.10 -23.80 -16.63
CA PHE A 22 3.39 -22.61 -17.13
C PHE A 22 2.04 -22.96 -17.76
N PRO A 23 1.03 -22.08 -17.64
CA PRO A 23 -0.23 -22.23 -18.35
C PRO A 23 -0.07 -21.91 -19.84
N ASP A 24 -1.07 -22.25 -20.66
CA ASP A 24 -1.11 -21.86 -22.08
C ASP A 24 -1.18 -20.33 -22.27
N GLU A 25 -1.81 -19.64 -21.33
CA GLU A 25 -1.98 -18.19 -21.31
C GLU A 25 -1.97 -17.68 -19.87
N ILE A 26 -1.38 -16.49 -19.68
CA ILE A 26 -1.40 -15.72 -18.44
C ILE A 26 -2.30 -14.51 -18.65
N TRP A 27 -3.32 -14.40 -17.81
CA TRP A 27 -4.22 -13.26 -17.80
C TRP A 27 -3.89 -12.34 -16.63
N VAL A 28 -3.97 -11.03 -16.88
CA VAL A 28 -3.64 -9.97 -15.91
C VAL A 28 -4.71 -8.90 -15.95
N GLY A 29 -4.94 -8.24 -14.81
CA GLY A 29 -6.04 -7.29 -14.64
C GLY A 29 -5.69 -5.81 -14.84
N ASP A 30 -4.42 -5.48 -15.00
CA ASP A 30 -3.95 -4.10 -15.16
C ASP A 30 -2.63 -4.02 -15.95
N VAL A 31 -2.28 -2.81 -16.38
CA VAL A 31 -1.11 -2.55 -17.23
C VAL A 31 0.22 -2.78 -16.53
N GLU A 32 0.31 -2.61 -15.21
CA GLU A 32 1.54 -2.89 -14.47
C GLU A 32 1.74 -4.39 -14.31
N ALA A 33 0.68 -5.14 -14.00
CA ALA A 33 0.69 -6.59 -13.99
C ALA A 33 1.04 -7.16 -15.37
N GLU A 34 0.52 -6.58 -16.46
CA GLU A 34 0.89 -6.94 -17.83
C GLU A 34 2.37 -6.72 -18.10
N ARG A 35 2.90 -5.56 -17.74
CA ARG A 35 4.31 -5.25 -17.92
C ARG A 35 5.19 -6.26 -17.18
N ILE A 36 4.90 -6.55 -15.91
CA ILE A 36 5.64 -7.54 -15.11
C ILE A 36 5.55 -8.92 -15.74
N ALA A 37 4.36 -9.35 -16.16
CA ALA A 37 4.18 -10.67 -16.77
C ALA A 37 4.96 -10.78 -18.09
N ARG A 38 4.91 -9.76 -18.95
CA ARG A 38 5.67 -9.74 -20.22
C ARG A 38 7.17 -9.75 -20.00
N ASP A 39 7.66 -9.07 -18.97
CA ASP A 39 9.09 -9.06 -18.60
C ASP A 39 9.56 -10.43 -18.05
N LEU A 40 8.65 -11.27 -17.54
CA LEU A 40 8.98 -12.56 -16.94
C LEU A 40 8.69 -13.76 -17.86
N PHE A 41 7.70 -13.68 -18.76
CA PHE A 41 7.24 -14.83 -19.53
C PHE A 41 7.36 -14.59 -21.03
N ASP A 42 8.57 -14.77 -21.57
CA ASP A 42 8.86 -14.57 -23.00
C ASP A 42 8.11 -15.55 -23.92
N ALA A 43 7.84 -16.77 -23.43
CA ALA A 43 7.25 -17.86 -24.21
C ALA A 43 5.76 -18.07 -23.94
N THR A 44 5.21 -17.50 -22.86
CA THR A 44 3.80 -17.67 -22.49
C THR A 44 3.01 -16.42 -22.88
N PRO A 45 1.97 -16.53 -23.72
CA PRO A 45 1.12 -15.40 -24.06
C PRO A 45 0.55 -14.70 -22.81
N VAL A 46 0.73 -13.38 -22.76
CA VAL A 46 0.14 -12.50 -21.73
C VAL A 46 -1.01 -11.72 -22.34
N VAL A 47 -2.18 -11.82 -21.71
CA VAL A 47 -3.42 -11.17 -22.15
C VAL A 47 -3.94 -10.24 -21.06
N LEU A 48 -4.04 -8.95 -21.38
CA LEU A 48 -4.71 -7.99 -20.51
C LEU A 48 -6.22 -8.20 -20.58
N GLN A 49 -6.83 -8.45 -19.43
CA GLN A 49 -8.26 -8.64 -19.27
C GLN A 49 -8.87 -7.50 -18.45
N PRO A 50 -10.13 -7.12 -18.72
CA PRO A 50 -10.88 -6.28 -17.80
C PRO A 50 -10.87 -6.90 -16.41
N ASN A 51 -10.68 -6.07 -15.38
CA ASN A 51 -10.74 -6.49 -13.98
C ASN A 51 -12.04 -5.94 -13.36
N PRO A 52 -13.11 -6.75 -13.24
CA PRO A 52 -14.39 -6.29 -12.73
C PRO A 52 -14.29 -5.64 -11.35
N TYR A 53 -13.37 -6.11 -10.52
CA TYR A 53 -13.11 -5.52 -9.20
C TYR A 53 -12.60 -4.07 -9.31
N VAL A 54 -11.70 -3.79 -10.25
CA VAL A 54 -11.18 -2.43 -10.49
C VAL A 54 -12.26 -1.56 -11.13
N GLU A 55 -13.04 -2.10 -12.06
CA GLU A 55 -14.16 -1.38 -12.69
C GLU A 55 -15.21 -0.95 -11.68
N ASP A 56 -15.63 -1.86 -10.80
CA ASP A 56 -16.56 -1.59 -9.71
C ASP A 56 -16.02 -0.51 -8.77
N LEU A 57 -14.73 -0.62 -8.41
CA LEU A 57 -14.05 0.35 -7.54
C LEU A 57 -14.02 1.74 -8.18
N LEU A 58 -13.67 1.85 -9.47
CA LEU A 58 -13.66 3.11 -10.20
C LEU A 58 -15.06 3.72 -10.32
N ALA A 59 -16.09 2.90 -10.56
CA ALA A 59 -17.47 3.35 -10.61
C ALA A 59 -17.94 3.90 -9.26
N GLU A 60 -17.52 3.28 -8.16
CA GLU A 60 -17.82 3.73 -6.80
C GLU A 60 -17.08 5.03 -6.45
N ILE A 61 -15.79 5.12 -6.77
CA ILE A 61 -14.98 6.34 -6.63
C ILE A 61 -15.65 7.52 -7.36
N ALA A 62 -16.04 7.33 -8.61
CA ALA A 62 -16.65 8.38 -9.44
C ALA A 62 -18.00 8.88 -8.88
N ARG A 63 -18.73 8.00 -8.18
CA ARG A 63 -20.00 8.35 -7.53
C ARG A 63 -19.78 9.27 -6.32
N VAL A 64 -18.75 8.99 -5.53
CA VAL A 64 -18.50 9.66 -4.24
C VAL A 64 -17.69 10.97 -4.40
N GLN A 65 -16.75 11.03 -5.34
CA GLN A 65 -15.86 12.19 -5.52
C GLN A 65 -16.57 13.49 -5.94
N LYS A 66 -17.78 13.42 -6.52
CA LYS A 66 -18.55 14.61 -6.95
C LYS A 66 -18.95 15.57 -5.82
N VAL A 67 -18.67 15.24 -4.55
CA VAL A 67 -19.24 15.91 -3.38
C VAL A 67 -18.23 16.72 -2.55
N ARG A 68 -16.92 16.65 -2.83
CA ARG A 68 -15.92 17.25 -1.92
C ARG A 68 -15.43 18.65 -2.33
N SER A 69 -15.64 19.63 -1.45
CA SER A 69 -14.94 20.91 -1.43
C SER A 69 -13.66 20.80 -0.58
N GLY A 70 -12.54 21.34 -1.08
CA GLY A 70 -11.23 21.20 -0.45
C GLY A 70 -11.11 21.86 0.93
N SER A 71 -10.40 21.18 1.84
CA SER A 71 -9.91 21.71 3.11
C SER A 71 -8.52 22.31 2.93
N ALA A 72 -8.16 23.31 3.74
CA ALA A 72 -6.80 23.87 3.78
C ALA A 72 -5.79 22.99 4.56
N ALA A 73 -6.27 22.07 5.40
CA ALA A 73 -5.45 21.12 6.15
C ALA A 73 -5.68 19.69 5.64
N SER A 74 -4.62 18.90 5.56
CA SER A 74 -4.65 17.55 4.98
C SER A 74 -5.00 16.48 6.01
N ARG A 75 -5.84 15.53 5.62
CA ARG A 75 -6.11 14.30 6.39
C ARG A 75 -5.34 13.13 5.80
N ILE A 76 -4.68 12.36 6.67
CA ILE A 76 -3.87 11.20 6.25
C ILE A 76 -4.54 9.92 6.70
N LEU A 77 -4.70 8.95 5.80
CA LEU A 77 -5.04 7.57 6.14
C LEU A 77 -3.77 6.73 6.12
N TYR A 78 -3.34 6.24 7.28
CA TYR A 78 -2.28 5.24 7.40
C TYR A 78 -2.91 3.84 7.45
N VAL A 79 -2.62 2.99 6.49
CA VAL A 79 -3.12 1.61 6.40
C VAL A 79 -2.08 0.61 6.89
N CYS A 80 -2.44 -0.14 7.93
CA CYS A 80 -1.56 -1.16 8.51
C CYS A 80 -1.73 -2.52 7.82
N GLU A 81 -0.68 -3.32 7.90
CA GLU A 81 -0.56 -4.69 7.39
C GLU A 81 0.28 -5.48 8.39
N PRO A 82 -0.04 -6.76 8.70
CA PRO A 82 0.66 -7.51 9.74
C PRO A 82 1.97 -8.11 9.21
N VAL A 83 2.93 -7.24 8.85
CA VAL A 83 4.21 -7.60 8.22
C VAL A 83 4.97 -8.63 9.06
N ALA A 84 5.08 -8.41 10.37
CA ALA A 84 5.79 -9.32 11.27
C ALA A 84 5.19 -10.72 11.29
N ASP A 85 3.85 -10.82 11.34
CA ASP A 85 3.14 -12.09 11.36
C ASP A 85 3.35 -12.85 10.04
N HIS A 86 3.23 -12.16 8.90
CA HIS A 86 3.49 -12.76 7.58
C HIS A 86 4.93 -13.23 7.43
N ALA A 87 5.91 -12.42 7.87
CA ALA A 87 7.33 -12.74 7.84
C ALA A 87 7.66 -13.97 8.70
N LEU A 88 7.07 -14.04 9.91
CA LEU A 88 7.27 -15.13 10.84
C LEU A 88 6.71 -16.44 10.28
N VAL A 89 5.49 -16.42 9.74
CA VAL A 89 4.85 -17.61 9.16
C VAL A 89 5.64 -18.14 7.96
N GLN A 90 6.12 -17.25 7.09
CA GLN A 90 6.76 -17.66 5.84
C GLN A 90 8.24 -18.02 6.00
N TYR A 91 8.97 -17.31 6.86
CA TYR A 91 10.44 -17.40 6.95
C TYR A 91 10.96 -17.75 8.35
N GLY A 92 10.09 -17.90 9.35
CA GLY A 92 10.50 -18.15 10.73
C GLY A 92 11.20 -16.97 11.41
N ASN A 93 11.08 -15.76 10.83
CA ASN A 93 11.70 -14.54 11.37
C ASN A 93 10.77 -13.34 11.11
N GLU A 94 10.25 -12.73 12.18
CA GLU A 94 9.35 -11.57 12.12
C GLU A 94 9.98 -10.35 11.43
N ARG A 95 11.32 -10.23 11.42
CA ARG A 95 12.05 -9.13 10.77
C ARG A 95 12.72 -9.57 9.47
N HIS A 96 12.23 -10.64 8.82
CA HIS A 96 12.83 -11.16 7.57
C HIS A 96 13.01 -10.07 6.51
N TRP A 97 12.05 -9.15 6.39
CA TRP A 97 12.10 -8.03 5.44
C TRP A 97 12.78 -6.77 5.98
N GLY A 98 13.45 -6.84 7.13
CA GLY A 98 14.21 -5.74 7.74
C GLY A 98 13.39 -4.79 8.62
N TYR A 99 12.06 -4.93 8.66
CA TYR A 99 11.17 -4.10 9.45
C TYR A 99 9.91 -4.89 9.87
N THR A 100 9.20 -4.36 10.86
CA THR A 100 7.84 -4.73 11.24
C THR A 100 6.88 -3.57 10.98
N GLU A 101 5.59 -3.84 10.99
CA GLU A 101 4.54 -2.82 10.87
C GLU A 101 4.60 -1.74 11.97
N HIS A 102 5.11 -2.08 13.15
CA HIS A 102 5.38 -1.13 14.22
C HIS A 102 6.53 -0.18 13.87
N ASP A 103 7.62 -0.70 13.28
CA ASP A 103 8.76 0.12 12.86
C ASP A 103 8.35 1.10 11.75
N ALA A 104 7.56 0.63 10.77
CA ALA A 104 7.08 1.46 9.67
C ALA A 104 6.15 2.59 10.16
N LEU A 105 5.21 2.27 11.05
CA LEU A 105 4.30 3.26 11.61
C LEU A 105 5.07 4.29 12.45
N LEU A 106 5.98 3.84 13.31
CA LEU A 106 6.80 4.75 14.10
C LEU A 106 7.68 5.65 13.22
N PHE A 107 8.30 5.08 12.18
CA PHE A 107 9.11 5.84 11.23
C PHE A 107 8.28 6.93 10.54
N PHE A 108 7.07 6.60 10.07
CA PHE A 108 6.17 7.59 9.49
C PHE A 108 5.80 8.69 10.49
N LEU A 109 5.31 8.33 11.68
CA LEU A 109 4.83 9.31 12.67
C LEU A 109 5.94 10.29 13.06
N THR A 110 7.14 9.77 13.39
CA THR A 110 8.28 10.59 13.80
C THR A 110 8.85 11.49 12.70
N ASN A 111 8.53 11.20 11.44
CA ASN A 111 9.02 11.94 10.29
C ASN A 111 7.94 12.69 9.51
N VAL A 112 6.68 12.69 9.98
CA VAL A 112 5.54 13.23 9.24
C VAL A 112 5.71 14.72 8.88
N ALA A 113 6.51 15.47 9.64
CA ALA A 113 6.88 16.85 9.33
C ALA A 113 7.59 17.00 7.98
N ALA A 114 8.29 15.97 7.49
CA ALA A 114 8.95 15.96 6.19
C ALA A 114 7.97 16.11 5.01
N LEU A 115 6.67 15.88 5.22
CA LEU A 115 5.66 16.14 4.21
C LEU A 115 5.52 17.63 3.89
N GLY A 116 5.89 18.52 4.82
CA GLY A 116 5.78 19.97 4.64
C GLY A 116 4.34 20.47 4.54
N LEU A 117 3.39 19.74 5.15
CA LEU A 117 1.95 20.03 5.09
C LEU A 117 1.40 20.41 6.46
N ASN A 118 0.32 21.19 6.46
CA ASN A 118 -0.51 21.34 7.64
C ASN A 118 -1.46 20.14 7.76
N ILE A 119 -1.29 19.32 8.80
CA ILE A 119 -2.00 18.06 8.97
C ILE A 119 -3.10 18.24 10.02
N ASP A 120 -4.34 17.95 9.62
CA ASP A 120 -5.52 17.99 10.49
C ASP A 120 -5.58 16.77 11.42
N ALA A 121 -5.46 15.58 10.83
CA ALA A 121 -5.49 14.31 11.56
C ALA A 121 -4.80 13.20 10.79
N ILE A 122 -4.28 12.23 11.53
CA ILE A 122 -3.77 10.95 11.02
C ILE A 122 -4.72 9.85 11.49
N ILE A 123 -5.36 9.18 10.55
CA ILE A 123 -6.26 8.06 10.79
C ILE A 123 -5.46 6.78 10.58
N ILE A 124 -5.22 6.02 11.64
CA ILE A 124 -4.54 4.72 11.57
C ILE A 124 -5.60 3.64 11.43
N ARG A 125 -5.56 2.89 10.32
CA ARG A 125 -6.47 1.78 10.05
C ARG A 125 -5.73 0.45 10.26
N PRO A 126 -5.98 -0.28 11.37
CA PRO A 126 -5.47 -1.64 11.54
C PRO A 126 -5.90 -2.56 10.40
N HIS A 127 -5.11 -3.60 10.11
CA HIS A 127 -5.52 -4.61 9.15
C HIS A 127 -6.77 -5.36 9.67
N PRO A 128 -7.70 -5.82 8.81
CA PRO A 128 -8.92 -6.51 9.27
C PRO A 128 -8.68 -7.76 10.13
N SER A 129 -7.52 -8.41 9.99
CA SER A 129 -7.13 -9.57 10.80
C SER A 129 -6.51 -9.20 12.16
N GLU A 130 -6.20 -7.92 12.39
CA GLU A 130 -5.52 -7.46 13.60
C GLU A 130 -6.52 -6.97 14.65
N PRO A 131 -6.16 -7.04 15.94
CA PRO A 131 -6.92 -6.40 17.00
C PRO A 131 -7.02 -4.89 16.78
N ARG A 132 -8.22 -4.32 16.95
CA ARG A 132 -8.47 -2.87 16.78
C ARG A 132 -7.59 -1.98 17.66
N ASN A 133 -7.12 -2.49 18.80
CA ASN A 133 -6.31 -1.76 19.76
C ASN A 133 -4.78 -1.91 19.56
N LYS A 134 -4.32 -2.67 18.57
CA LYS A 134 -2.88 -2.97 18.34
C LYS A 134 -2.00 -1.71 18.28
N TYR A 135 -2.54 -0.60 17.78
CA TYR A 135 -1.81 0.63 17.51
C TYR A 135 -2.15 1.80 18.45
N GLN A 136 -2.84 1.57 19.58
CA GLN A 136 -3.22 2.64 20.52
C GLN A 136 -2.04 3.48 21.01
N TRP A 137 -0.86 2.87 21.12
CA TRP A 137 0.40 3.53 21.50
C TRP A 137 0.79 4.69 20.58
N ALA A 138 0.27 4.75 19.34
CA ALA A 138 0.60 5.77 18.36
C ALA A 138 0.09 7.16 18.76
N GLN A 139 -0.97 7.24 19.56
CA GLN A 139 -1.57 8.52 19.97
C GLN A 139 -0.61 9.40 20.79
N ASP A 140 0.30 8.77 21.53
CA ASP A 140 1.24 9.46 22.40
C ASP A 140 2.60 9.75 21.73
N GLN A 141 2.78 9.36 20.47
CA GLN A 141 4.08 9.49 19.78
C GLN A 141 4.33 10.89 19.21
N ILE A 142 3.26 11.60 18.85
CA ILE A 142 3.33 12.90 18.17
C ILE A 142 2.23 13.83 18.69
N PRO A 143 2.40 15.15 18.61
CA PRO A 143 1.40 16.09 19.08
C PRO A 143 0.19 16.26 18.13
N LEU A 144 0.21 15.62 16.94
CA LEU A 144 -0.89 15.69 15.98
C LEU A 144 -2.04 14.78 16.41
N PRO A 145 -3.30 15.11 16.07
CA PRO A 145 -4.43 14.23 16.31
C PRO A 145 -4.27 12.87 15.59
N VAL A 146 -4.27 11.79 16.38
CA VAL A 146 -4.26 10.42 15.89
C VAL A 146 -5.60 9.75 16.22
N GLU A 147 -6.31 9.34 15.17
CA GLU A 147 -7.58 8.63 15.21
C GLU A 147 -7.40 7.18 14.73
N PHE A 148 -8.35 6.30 15.03
CA PHE A 148 -8.34 4.91 14.55
C PHE A 148 -9.52 4.62 13.62
N GLY A 149 -9.20 4.16 12.42
CA GLY A 149 -10.15 3.79 11.38
C GLY A 149 -10.66 2.35 11.51
N GLY A 150 -11.24 1.85 10.42
CA GLY A 150 -11.81 0.50 10.34
C GLY A 150 -13.26 0.40 10.82
N GLN A 151 -13.96 1.53 10.96
CA GLN A 151 -15.41 1.55 11.18
C GLN A 151 -16.17 1.71 9.85
N HIS A 152 -15.55 2.37 8.87
CA HIS A 152 -16.08 2.51 7.51
C HIS A 152 -15.36 1.57 6.54
N SER A 153 -15.89 1.47 5.32
CA SER A 153 -15.23 0.73 4.26
C SER A 153 -13.83 1.33 3.98
N LEU A 154 -12.93 0.51 3.45
CA LEU A 154 -11.60 0.99 3.06
C LEU A 154 -11.71 2.15 2.04
N LEU A 155 -12.65 2.03 1.11
CA LEU A 155 -12.88 3.04 0.09
C LEU A 155 -13.37 4.36 0.71
N ASP A 156 -14.33 4.33 1.63
CA ASP A 156 -14.84 5.53 2.28
C ASP A 156 -13.73 6.31 3.01
N GLU A 157 -12.89 5.59 3.77
CA GLU A 157 -11.76 6.19 4.49
C GLU A 157 -10.69 6.70 3.52
N THR A 158 -10.42 5.96 2.45
CA THR A 158 -9.47 6.36 1.40
C THR A 158 -9.93 7.64 0.71
N LEU A 159 -11.21 7.72 0.35
CA LEU A 159 -11.77 8.90 -0.29
C LEU A 159 -11.78 10.09 0.66
N ALA A 160 -11.90 9.86 1.97
CA ALA A 160 -11.88 10.87 3.03
C ALA A 160 -10.52 11.42 3.39
N ALA A 161 -9.46 10.72 3.03
CA ALA A 161 -8.10 11.22 3.16
C ALA A 161 -7.67 12.01 1.90
N ASP A 162 -6.71 12.89 2.10
CA ASP A 162 -5.97 13.54 1.00
C ASP A 162 -4.72 12.74 0.63
N ILE A 163 -4.20 11.98 1.60
CA ILE A 163 -2.98 11.17 1.48
C ILE A 163 -3.22 9.78 2.05
N VAL A 164 -2.81 8.75 1.33
CA VAL A 164 -2.79 7.36 1.81
C VAL A 164 -1.35 6.93 2.05
N VAL A 165 -1.07 6.35 3.21
CA VAL A 165 0.27 5.91 3.62
C VAL A 165 0.21 4.45 4.05
N GLY A 166 1.16 3.62 3.62
CA GLY A 166 1.24 2.20 4.00
C GLY A 166 2.60 1.61 3.62
N CYS A 167 2.78 0.29 3.66
CA CYS A 167 4.04 -0.31 3.21
C CYS A 167 3.95 -0.85 1.77
N GLU A 168 3.06 -1.81 1.55
CA GLU A 168 2.82 -2.47 0.26
C GLU A 168 1.43 -3.12 0.18
N SER A 169 0.39 -2.39 0.56
CA SER A 169 -0.99 -2.93 0.62
C SER A 169 -1.85 -2.54 -0.59
N MET A 170 -2.88 -3.37 -0.88
CA MET A 170 -3.89 -3.05 -1.89
C MET A 170 -4.60 -1.71 -1.64
N ALA A 171 -4.72 -1.30 -0.38
CA ALA A 171 -5.29 0.00 -0.02
C ALA A 171 -4.50 1.18 -0.61
N MET A 172 -3.19 1.06 -0.78
CA MET A 172 -2.38 2.08 -1.44
C MET A 172 -2.75 2.19 -2.93
N VAL A 173 -3.01 1.06 -3.59
CA VAL A 173 -3.47 1.03 -4.99
C VAL A 173 -4.86 1.63 -5.12
N VAL A 174 -5.78 1.35 -4.18
CA VAL A 174 -7.08 2.05 -4.11
C VAL A 174 -6.89 3.57 -3.98
N GLY A 175 -5.91 4.02 -3.19
CA GLY A 175 -5.52 5.42 -3.09
C GLY A 175 -5.11 6.04 -4.43
N LEU A 176 -4.28 5.33 -5.21
CA LEU A 176 -3.87 5.77 -6.55
C LEU A 176 -5.06 5.86 -7.51
N LEU A 177 -5.92 4.84 -7.55
CA LEU A 177 -7.14 4.83 -8.37
C LEU A 177 -8.10 5.96 -7.98
N ALA A 178 -8.13 6.32 -6.70
CA ALA A 178 -8.89 7.45 -6.17
C ALA A 178 -8.19 8.81 -6.37
N GLY A 179 -7.07 8.87 -7.10
CA GLY A 179 -6.32 10.10 -7.38
C GLY A 179 -5.72 10.75 -6.13
N LYS A 180 -5.45 9.96 -5.07
CA LYS A 180 -4.83 10.44 -3.84
C LYS A 180 -3.31 10.47 -3.98
N ARG A 181 -2.65 11.29 -3.16
CA ARG A 181 -1.21 11.16 -2.95
C ARG A 181 -0.96 9.89 -2.15
N VAL A 182 -0.03 9.04 -2.59
CA VAL A 182 0.25 7.75 -1.95
C VAL A 182 1.72 7.66 -1.58
N ILE A 183 2.01 7.25 -0.34
CA ILE A 183 3.37 7.23 0.21
C ILE A 183 3.65 5.87 0.85
N SER A 184 4.76 5.24 0.46
CA SER A 184 5.31 4.09 1.16
C SER A 184 6.08 4.54 2.40
N ALA A 185 5.69 4.02 3.57
CA ALA A 185 6.30 4.25 4.88
C ALA A 185 7.33 3.17 5.26
N ILE A 186 7.73 2.30 4.33
CA ILE A 186 8.79 1.33 4.60
C ILE A 186 10.04 2.10 5.07
N PRO A 187 10.60 1.76 6.25
CA PRO A 187 11.69 2.52 6.84
C PRO A 187 13.05 2.17 6.21
N PRO A 188 14.10 2.99 6.44
CA PRO A 188 15.46 2.65 6.04
C PRO A 188 15.89 1.29 6.58
N GLY A 189 16.51 0.47 5.73
CA GLY A 189 16.87 -0.91 6.06
C GLY A 189 15.75 -1.94 5.83
N GLY A 190 14.51 -1.50 5.58
CA GLY A 190 13.44 -2.35 5.09
C GLY A 190 13.61 -2.72 3.62
N ARG A 191 13.03 -3.85 3.22
CA ARG A 191 12.95 -4.29 1.82
C ARG A 191 12.24 -3.21 0.97
N PRO A 192 12.71 -2.91 -0.27
CA PRO A 192 12.02 -1.96 -1.14
C PRO A 192 10.55 -2.32 -1.40
N CYS A 193 9.69 -1.31 -1.49
CA CYS A 193 8.27 -1.47 -1.82
C CYS A 193 8.13 -2.22 -3.15
N GLN A 194 7.32 -3.28 -3.17
CA GLN A 194 7.13 -4.12 -4.36
C GLN A 194 5.96 -3.70 -5.24
N LEU A 195 5.16 -2.72 -4.81
CA LEU A 195 4.13 -2.17 -5.65
C LEU A 195 4.78 -1.49 -6.88
N PRO A 196 4.41 -1.85 -8.11
CA PRO A 196 5.10 -1.40 -9.31
C PRO A 196 4.78 0.04 -9.72
N HIS A 197 3.82 0.66 -9.05
CA HIS A 197 3.28 1.98 -9.37
C HIS A 197 4.30 3.08 -9.05
N ARG A 198 4.73 3.82 -10.08
CA ARG A 198 5.77 4.85 -9.98
C ARG A 198 5.31 6.10 -9.24
N GLU A 199 4.00 6.27 -9.12
CA GLU A 199 3.33 7.36 -8.43
C GLU A 199 3.41 7.23 -6.90
N ILE A 200 3.83 6.07 -6.38
CA ILE A 200 4.05 5.88 -4.96
C ILE A 200 5.34 6.60 -4.55
N GLU A 201 5.22 7.63 -3.74
CA GLU A 201 6.36 8.32 -3.15
C GLU A 201 6.94 7.48 -2.00
N HIS A 202 8.23 7.66 -1.69
CA HIS A 202 8.87 6.94 -0.59
C HIS A 202 9.22 7.89 0.55
N MET A 203 8.73 7.58 1.76
CA MET A 203 8.96 8.40 2.94
C MET A 203 10.45 8.61 3.22
N GLN A 204 11.29 7.61 2.97
CA GLN A 204 12.75 7.73 3.12
C GLN A 204 13.36 8.84 2.26
N GLN A 205 12.86 9.01 1.03
CA GLN A 205 13.33 10.06 0.11
C GLN A 205 12.85 11.43 0.59
N LEU A 206 11.58 11.54 1.02
CA LEU A 206 11.01 12.78 1.56
C LEU A 206 11.77 13.24 2.81
N VAL A 207 12.15 12.32 3.69
CA VAL A 207 12.96 12.60 4.89
C VAL A 207 14.36 13.07 4.51
N GLY A 208 15.02 12.41 3.56
CA GLY A 208 16.33 12.83 3.06
C GLY A 208 16.29 14.25 2.49
N ASP A 209 15.31 14.54 1.63
CA ASP A 209 15.13 15.86 1.03
C ASP A 209 14.82 16.94 2.07
N PHE A 210 14.05 16.62 3.10
CA PHE A 210 13.73 17.53 4.19
C PHE A 210 14.97 17.87 5.03
N ALA A 211 15.79 16.87 5.38
CA ALA A 211 17.01 17.06 6.14
C ALA A 211 18.06 17.95 5.42
N HIS A 212 18.02 18.00 4.09
CA HIS A 212 18.90 18.88 3.30
C HIS A 212 18.39 20.33 3.18
N ARG A 213 17.15 20.62 3.58
CA ARG A 213 16.54 21.95 3.49
C ARG A 213 16.53 22.73 4.82
N GLY A 214 16.82 22.07 5.94
CA GLY A 214 16.91 22.67 7.28
C GLY A 214 18.35 22.99 7.69
#